data_AF-A0AAP7M5I4-F1
#
_entry.id   AF-A0AAP7M5I4-F1
#
_cell.length_a   1.000
_cell.length_b   1.000
_cell.length_c   1.000
_cell.angle_alpha   90.00
_cell.angle_beta   90.00
_cell.angle_gamma   90.00
#
_symmetry.space_group_name_H-M   'P 1'
#
loop_
_entity.id
_entity.type
_entity.pdbx_description
1 polymer ?
#
loop_
_entity_poly.entity_id
_entity_poly.type
_entity_poly.pdbx_seq_one_letter_code
_entity_poly.pdbx_strand_id
1 'polypeptide(L)'
;MRTHPSSRRRPFVAQARQQGAVLYVALIMLVLLALLGVIGMQVAGMQERMAAGYRATNMAFQNAEGAARSAENAVENIANRKDAGANPAVASADISQQCDDGFDPSAWVAKTKLGSKPAIYVREIQGCIQGEGALDMGKSVEKPTPVYQITTYAGDTTSDATSRAAIDTVFKL
;
A
#
# COMPACT_ATOMS: atom_id res chain seq x y z
N MET A 1 -38.52 55.10 -84.33
CA MET A 1 -38.44 55.53 -82.91
C MET A 1 -38.86 54.37 -82.01
N ARG A 2 -37.92 53.79 -81.24
CA ARG A 2 -38.07 53.11 -79.91
C ARG A 2 -36.98 52.06 -79.71
N THR A 3 -35.89 52.44 -79.02
CA THR A 3 -35.54 52.19 -77.60
C THR A 3 -34.72 50.91 -77.41
N HIS A 4 -33.39 51.09 -77.27
CA HIS A 4 -32.48 50.09 -76.72
C HIS A 4 -32.78 49.84 -75.23
N PRO A 5 -32.71 48.58 -74.75
CA PRO A 5 -32.73 48.32 -73.32
C PRO A 5 -31.35 48.64 -72.72
N SER A 6 -31.35 49.50 -71.70
CA SER A 6 -30.15 49.86 -70.94
C SER A 6 -29.74 48.71 -70.01
N SER A 7 -28.55 48.17 -70.25
CA SER A 7 -27.88 47.22 -69.37
C SER A 7 -27.44 47.92 -68.08
N ARG A 8 -28.16 47.70 -66.97
CA ARG A 8 -27.71 48.12 -65.64
C ARG A 8 -26.63 47.15 -65.15
N ARG A 9 -25.36 47.57 -65.19
CA ARG A 9 -24.27 46.90 -64.47
C ARG A 9 -24.52 47.05 -62.97
N ARG A 10 -24.64 45.92 -62.26
CA ARG A 10 -24.68 45.90 -60.78
C ARG A 10 -23.30 46.30 -60.25
N PRO A 11 -23.19 47.23 -59.28
CA PRO A 11 -21.91 47.56 -58.68
C PRO A 11 -21.38 46.34 -57.91
N PHE A 12 -20.11 46.02 -58.10
CA PHE A 12 -19.41 45.04 -57.27
C PHE A 12 -19.25 45.69 -55.90
N VAL A 13 -19.93 45.15 -54.88
CA VAL A 13 -19.74 45.59 -53.49
C VAL A 13 -18.32 45.22 -53.10
N ALA A 14 -17.45 46.21 -52.90
CA ALA A 14 -16.11 45.99 -52.40
C ALA A 14 -16.21 45.26 -51.05
N GLN A 15 -15.63 44.07 -50.94
CA GLN A 15 -15.56 43.33 -49.69
C GLN A 15 -14.94 44.23 -48.61
N ALA A 16 -15.68 44.47 -47.53
CA ALA A 16 -15.17 45.16 -46.37
C ALA A 16 -13.87 44.47 -45.92
N ARG A 17 -12.76 45.20 -45.90
CA ARG A 17 -11.47 44.72 -45.38
C ARG A 17 -11.68 44.29 -43.93
N GLN A 18 -11.76 42.97 -43.68
CA GLN A 18 -11.79 42.43 -42.33
C GLN A 18 -10.50 42.82 -41.61
N GLN A 19 -10.61 43.70 -40.62
CA GLN A 19 -9.49 44.15 -39.81
C GLN A 19 -9.21 43.12 -38.70
N GLY A 20 -8.13 42.35 -38.87
CA GLY A 20 -7.13 42.02 -37.84
C GLY A 20 -7.50 41.38 -36.50
N ALA A 21 -8.77 41.10 -36.17
CA ALA A 21 -9.15 40.62 -34.83
C ALA A 21 -8.96 39.11 -34.62
N VAL A 22 -8.90 38.32 -35.71
CA VAL A 22 -8.81 36.85 -35.64
C VAL A 22 -7.56 36.37 -34.90
N LEU A 23 -6.42 37.02 -35.08
CA LEU A 23 -5.17 36.67 -34.39
C LEU A 23 -5.30 36.82 -32.87
N TYR A 24 -5.92 37.91 -32.41
CA TYR A 24 -6.13 38.16 -30.98
C TYR A 24 -7.07 37.14 -30.36
N VAL A 25 -8.19 36.84 -31.03
CA VAL A 25 -9.14 35.83 -30.54
C VAL A 25 -8.49 34.44 -30.52
N ALA A 26 -7.74 34.08 -31.56
CA ALA A 26 -7.00 32.83 -31.61
C ALA A 26 -5.97 32.72 -30.47
N LEU A 27 -5.23 33.79 -30.18
CA LEU A 27 -4.25 33.80 -29.09
C LEU A 27 -4.93 33.65 -27.72
N ILE A 28 -6.04 34.37 -27.48
CA ILE A 28 -6.83 34.23 -26.24
C ILE A 28 -7.30 32.78 -26.09
N MET A 29 -7.86 32.19 -27.16
CA MET A 29 -8.32 30.79 -27.12
C MET A 29 -7.17 29.81 -26.88
N LEU A 30 -6.01 30.00 -27.51
CA LEU A 30 -4.82 29.18 -27.25
C LEU A 30 -4.37 29.26 -25.79
N VAL A 31 -4.35 30.46 -25.21
CA VAL A 31 -3.99 30.65 -23.79
C VAL A 31 -5.00 29.95 -22.89
N LEU A 32 -6.31 30.07 -23.17
CA LEU A 32 -7.34 29.38 -22.39
C LEU A 32 -7.17 27.85 -22.45
N LEU A 33 -6.96 27.29 -23.64
CA LEU A 33 -6.72 25.85 -23.81
C LEU A 33 -5.45 25.40 -23.11
N ALA A 34 -4.38 26.20 -23.16
CA ALA A 34 -3.14 25.90 -22.46
C ALA A 34 -3.34 25.88 -20.94
N LEU A 35 -4.07 26.86 -20.37
CA LEU A 35 -4.38 26.89 -18.94
C LEU A 35 -5.23 25.70 -18.51
N LEU A 36 -6.25 25.33 -19.29
CA LEU A 36 -7.06 24.14 -19.03
C LEU A 36 -6.21 22.86 -19.08
N GLY A 37 -5.27 22.77 -20.03
CA GLY A 37 -4.31 21.67 -20.13
C GLY A 37 -3.44 21.55 -18.87
N VAL A 38 -2.88 22.66 -18.39
CA VAL A 38 -2.05 22.68 -17.18
C VAL A 38 -2.85 22.26 -15.95
N ILE A 39 -4.08 22.76 -15.78
CA ILE A 39 -4.94 22.37 -14.65
C ILE A 39 -5.26 20.86 -14.73
N GLY A 40 -5.58 20.35 -15.92
CA GLY A 40 -5.81 18.92 -16.13
C GLY A 40 -4.61 18.05 -15.73
N MET A 41 -3.40 18.47 -16.09
CA MET A 41 -2.17 17.77 -15.70
C MET A 41 -1.93 17.79 -14.19
N GLN A 42 -2.24 18.91 -13.51
CA GLN A 42 -2.12 18.99 -12.05
C GLN A 42 -3.06 18.01 -11.33
N VAL A 43 -4.31 17.91 -11.78
CA VAL A 43 -5.29 16.97 -11.23
C VAL A 43 -4.86 15.52 -11.47
N ALA A 44 -4.44 15.20 -12.69
CA ALA A 44 -3.94 13.87 -13.02
C ALA A 44 -2.72 13.49 -12.15
N GLY A 45 -1.78 14.42 -11.94
CA GLY A 45 -0.63 14.19 -11.08
C GLY A 45 -1.00 13.96 -9.60
N MET A 46 -2.02 14.63 -9.09
CA MET A 46 -2.53 14.37 -7.73
C MET A 46 -3.17 12.98 -7.62
N GLN A 47 -3.95 12.58 -8.63
CA GLN A 47 -4.58 11.25 -8.68
C GLN A 47 -3.53 10.14 -8.79
N GLU A 48 -2.47 10.35 -9.57
CA GLU A 48 -1.36 9.41 -9.69
C GLU A 48 -0.64 9.21 -8.35
N ARG A 49 -0.31 10.31 -7.65
CA ARG A 49 0.33 10.22 -6.32
C ARG A 49 -0.57 9.52 -5.30
N MET A 50 -1.87 9.78 -5.33
CA MET A 50 -2.83 9.09 -4.47
C MET A 50 -2.90 7.60 -4.79
N ALA A 51 -3.00 7.23 -6.07
CA ALA A 51 -3.01 5.83 -6.52
C ALA A 51 -1.70 5.10 -6.17
N ALA A 52 -0.56 5.77 -6.32
CA ALA A 52 0.74 5.23 -5.91
C ALA A 52 0.80 4.99 -4.40
N GLY A 53 0.30 5.92 -3.59
CA GLY A 53 0.20 5.76 -2.13
C GLY A 53 -0.66 4.56 -1.73
N TYR A 54 -1.87 4.44 -2.30
CA TYR A 54 -2.75 3.29 -2.04
C TYR A 54 -2.10 1.95 -2.42
N ARG A 55 -1.41 1.91 -3.56
CA ARG A 55 -0.69 0.71 -4.00
C ARG A 55 0.43 0.35 -3.03
N ALA A 56 1.22 1.31 -2.59
CA ALA A 56 2.31 1.09 -1.63
C ALA A 56 1.76 0.56 -0.29
N THR A 57 0.69 1.15 0.25
CA THR A 57 0.09 0.66 1.51
C THR A 57 -0.45 -0.76 1.38
N ASN A 58 -1.06 -1.10 0.25
CA ASN A 58 -1.59 -2.44 0.01
C ASN A 58 -0.47 -3.48 -0.17
N MET A 59 0.61 -3.12 -0.86
CA MET A 59 1.81 -3.97 -0.95
C MET A 59 2.44 -4.23 0.41
N ALA A 60 2.58 -3.19 1.25
CA ALA A 60 3.11 -3.35 2.60
C ALA A 60 2.27 -4.33 3.43
N PHE A 61 0.93 -4.24 3.34
CA PHE A 61 0.02 -5.16 4.00
C PHE A 61 0.16 -6.60 3.50
N GLN A 62 0.18 -6.81 2.17
CA GLN A 62 0.38 -8.14 1.58
C GLN A 62 1.73 -8.76 1.99
N ASN A 63 2.79 -7.94 2.06
CA ASN A 63 4.09 -8.40 2.53
C ASN A 63 4.05 -8.81 4.02
N ALA A 64 3.34 -8.06 4.86
CA ALA A 64 3.15 -8.41 6.27
C ALA A 64 2.32 -9.68 6.45
N GLU A 65 1.31 -9.90 5.61
CA GLU A 65 0.50 -11.13 5.59
C GLU A 65 1.35 -12.32 5.13
N GLY A 66 2.16 -12.15 4.09
CA GLY A 66 3.10 -13.17 3.63
C GLY A 66 4.12 -13.57 4.72
N ALA A 67 4.62 -12.58 5.47
CA ALA A 67 5.48 -12.82 6.62
C ALA A 67 4.75 -13.56 7.75
N ALA A 68 3.50 -13.21 8.03
CA ALA A 68 2.67 -13.88 9.04
C ALA A 68 2.44 -15.35 8.67
N ARG A 69 2.02 -15.64 7.42
CA ARG A 69 1.86 -17.01 6.93
C ARG A 69 3.16 -17.82 6.97
N SER A 70 4.29 -17.17 6.67
CA SER A 70 5.61 -17.83 6.75
C SER A 70 5.97 -18.18 8.19
N ALA A 71 5.62 -17.31 9.14
CA ALA A 71 5.79 -17.57 10.57
C ALA A 71 4.86 -18.68 11.07
N GLU A 72 3.58 -18.67 10.68
CA GLU A 72 2.60 -19.73 10.98
C GLU A 72 3.09 -21.11 10.52
N ASN A 73 3.54 -21.21 9.27
CA ASN A 73 4.12 -22.44 8.74
C ASN A 73 5.40 -22.88 9.52
N ALA A 74 6.23 -21.92 9.93
CA ALA A 74 7.43 -22.21 10.70
C ALA A 74 7.09 -22.75 12.10
N VAL A 75 6.16 -22.11 12.82
CA VAL A 75 5.74 -22.56 14.16
C VAL A 75 5.00 -23.90 14.10
N GLU A 76 4.21 -24.15 13.05
CA GLU A 76 3.58 -25.46 12.81
C GLU A 76 4.62 -26.56 12.62
N ASN A 77 5.66 -26.31 11.80
CA ASN A 77 6.73 -27.27 11.60
C ASN A 77 7.51 -27.53 12.90
N ILE A 78 7.82 -26.48 13.67
CA ILE A 78 8.50 -26.58 14.96
C ILE A 78 7.67 -27.42 15.95
N ALA A 79 6.36 -27.14 16.05
CA ALA A 79 5.45 -27.90 16.92
C ALA A 79 5.37 -29.38 16.52
N ASN A 80 5.38 -29.66 15.21
CA ASN A 80 5.37 -31.01 14.64
C ASN A 80 6.75 -31.69 14.63
N ARG A 81 7.80 -31.07 15.20
CA ARG A 81 9.19 -31.58 15.18
C ARG A 81 9.71 -31.88 13.76
N LYS A 82 9.25 -31.12 12.77
CA LYS A 82 9.73 -31.17 11.39
C LYS A 82 10.82 -30.12 11.18
N ASP A 83 11.70 -30.35 10.21
CA ASP A 83 12.69 -29.36 9.82
C ASP A 83 12.00 -28.08 9.32
N ALA A 84 12.34 -26.94 9.91
CA ALA A 84 11.79 -25.63 9.51
C ALA A 84 12.41 -25.08 8.20
N GLY A 85 13.31 -25.85 7.56
CA GLY A 85 14.06 -25.47 6.36
C GLY A 85 15.40 -24.80 6.67
N ALA A 86 16.17 -24.48 5.61
CA ALA A 86 17.54 -23.96 5.74
C ALA A 86 17.62 -22.47 6.19
N ASN A 87 16.53 -21.72 6.03
CA ASN A 87 16.41 -20.32 6.49
C ASN A 87 14.94 -20.08 6.91
N PRO A 88 14.53 -20.61 8.07
CA PRO A 88 13.16 -20.42 8.54
C PRO A 88 12.90 -18.96 8.88
N ALA A 89 11.65 -18.54 8.70
CA ALA A 89 11.21 -17.20 9.10
C ALA A 89 11.27 -17.01 10.63
N VAL A 90 11.16 -18.10 11.38
CA VAL A 90 11.19 -18.16 12.85
C VAL A 90 11.87 -19.48 13.25
N ALA A 91 12.85 -19.45 14.15
CA ALA A 91 13.44 -20.63 14.77
C ALA A 91 12.81 -20.91 16.14
N SER A 92 12.99 -22.12 16.67
CA SER A 92 12.44 -22.50 17.99
C SER A 92 12.98 -21.64 19.15
N ALA A 93 14.18 -21.09 19.01
CA ALA A 93 14.78 -20.17 19.98
C ALA A 93 14.19 -18.74 19.93
N ASP A 94 13.50 -18.38 18.85
CA ASP A 94 12.91 -17.04 18.66
C ASP A 94 11.52 -16.93 19.30
N ILE A 95 10.92 -18.05 19.73
CA ILE A 95 9.59 -18.11 20.30
C ILE A 95 9.66 -17.80 21.80
N SER A 96 9.16 -16.62 22.20
CA SER A 96 9.04 -16.27 23.62
C SER A 96 7.94 -17.10 24.29
N GLN A 97 8.26 -17.72 25.43
CA GLN A 97 7.31 -18.47 26.27
C GLN A 97 6.90 -17.66 27.52
N GLN A 98 7.36 -16.40 27.61
CA GLN A 98 7.19 -15.57 28.80
C GLN A 98 5.87 -14.80 28.70
N CYS A 99 4.98 -15.04 29.67
CA CYS A 99 3.67 -14.39 29.70
C CYS A 99 3.73 -12.92 30.11
N ASP A 100 4.59 -12.59 31.08
CA ASP A 100 4.72 -11.26 31.66
C ASP A 100 5.98 -10.53 31.14
N ASP A 101 6.22 -10.57 29.84
CA ASP A 101 7.34 -9.88 29.19
C ASP A 101 7.05 -8.40 28.88
N GLY A 102 5.82 -7.94 29.14
CA GLY A 102 5.39 -6.57 28.87
C GLY A 102 5.40 -6.22 27.37
N PHE A 103 5.28 -7.22 26.50
CA PHE A 103 5.29 -7.01 25.06
C PHE A 103 4.08 -6.16 24.60
N ASP A 104 4.38 -5.07 23.90
CA ASP A 104 3.39 -4.22 23.21
C ASP A 104 3.72 -4.21 21.71
N PRO A 105 2.84 -4.77 20.86
CA PRO A 105 3.01 -4.80 19.41
C PRO A 105 3.26 -3.40 18.83
N SER A 106 2.58 -2.37 19.34
CA SER A 106 2.67 -1.01 18.82
C SER A 106 4.02 -0.36 19.14
N ALA A 107 4.51 -0.51 20.38
CA ALA A 107 5.83 -0.05 20.78
C ALA A 107 6.96 -0.84 20.10
N TRP A 108 6.78 -2.14 19.85
CA TRP A 108 7.73 -2.95 19.10
C TRP A 108 7.82 -2.48 17.63
N VAL A 109 6.69 -2.31 16.94
CA VAL A 109 6.62 -1.79 15.56
C VAL A 109 7.19 -0.37 15.45
N ALA A 110 6.99 0.47 16.47
CA ALA A 110 7.52 1.83 16.49
C ALA A 110 9.06 1.88 16.49
N LYS A 111 9.72 0.85 17.05
CA LYS A 111 11.19 0.72 17.06
C LYS A 111 11.74 0.15 15.75
N THR A 112 10.89 -0.46 14.93
CA THR A 112 11.29 -1.06 13.65
C THR A 112 11.51 0.00 12.59
N LYS A 113 12.67 -0.05 11.93
CA LYS A 113 13.04 0.92 10.88
C LYS A 113 12.24 0.69 9.60
N LEU A 114 11.85 1.78 8.95
CA LEU A 114 11.28 1.74 7.60
C LEU A 114 12.32 1.22 6.59
N GLY A 115 11.91 0.38 5.65
CA GLY A 115 12.81 -0.21 4.64
C GLY A 115 13.67 -1.39 5.14
N SER A 116 13.39 -1.91 6.34
CA SER A 116 14.00 -3.18 6.77
C SER A 116 13.29 -4.37 6.14
N LYS A 117 14.00 -5.51 6.01
CA LYS A 117 13.37 -6.81 5.74
C LYS A 117 12.19 -7.05 6.71
N PRO A 118 11.21 -7.90 6.34
CA PRO A 118 10.12 -8.22 7.24
C PRO A 118 10.64 -8.65 8.61
N ALA A 119 10.10 -8.07 9.66
CA ALA A 119 10.41 -8.42 11.04
C ALA A 119 9.25 -9.24 11.60
N ILE A 120 9.57 -10.27 12.37
CA ILE A 120 8.61 -11.21 12.94
C ILE A 120 8.96 -11.36 14.41
N TYR A 121 7.95 -11.33 15.26
CA TYR A 121 8.04 -11.63 16.68
C TYR A 121 6.96 -12.64 17.05
N VAL A 122 7.35 -13.74 17.68
CA VAL A 122 6.44 -14.83 18.03
C VAL A 122 6.48 -15.09 19.53
N ARG A 123 5.30 -15.22 20.12
CA ARG A 123 5.11 -15.59 21.51
C ARG A 123 4.19 -16.80 21.59
N GLU A 124 4.52 -17.80 22.39
CA GLU A 124 3.59 -18.86 22.76
C GLU A 124 2.83 -18.39 24.00
N ILE A 125 1.53 -18.16 23.83
CA ILE A 125 0.67 -17.57 24.85
C ILE A 125 -0.20 -18.60 25.56
N GLN A 126 -0.06 -19.88 25.24
CA GLN A 126 -0.86 -20.93 25.83
C GLN A 126 -0.79 -20.93 27.36
N GLY A 127 0.43 -20.87 27.92
CA GLY A 127 0.64 -20.80 29.37
C GLY A 127 0.12 -19.52 30.03
N CYS A 128 -0.23 -18.52 29.22
CA CYS A 128 -0.71 -17.21 29.67
C CYS A 128 -2.23 -17.16 29.74
N ILE A 129 -2.92 -18.15 29.16
CA ILE A 129 -4.36 -18.29 29.22
C ILE A 129 -4.72 -18.99 30.54
N GLN A 130 -5.54 -18.34 31.35
CA GLN A 130 -5.99 -18.85 32.66
C GLN A 130 -6.67 -20.22 32.47
N GLY A 131 -6.12 -21.26 33.13
CA GLY A 131 -6.67 -22.62 33.09
C GLY A 131 -5.93 -23.63 32.20
N GLU A 132 -4.99 -23.19 31.34
CA GLU A 132 -4.15 -24.09 30.52
C GLU A 132 -2.66 -24.09 30.91
N GLY A 133 -2.23 -23.18 31.79
CA GLY A 133 -0.85 -23.12 32.27
C GLY A 133 -0.50 -24.26 33.24
N ALA A 134 0.75 -24.74 33.17
CA ALA A 134 1.28 -25.68 34.16
C ALA A 134 1.30 -25.01 35.55
N LEU A 135 0.57 -25.58 36.51
CA LEU A 135 0.47 -25.12 37.91
C LEU A 135 1.75 -25.40 38.74
N ASP A 136 2.93 -25.32 38.13
CA ASP A 136 4.22 -25.70 38.73
C ASP A 136 4.30 -27.18 39.20
N MET A 137 3.39 -28.02 38.70
CA MET A 137 3.33 -29.47 38.98
C MET A 137 4.20 -30.31 38.03
N GLY A 138 5.26 -29.72 37.47
CA GLY A 138 6.08 -30.31 36.43
C GLY A 138 5.57 -30.05 35.00
N LYS A 139 6.33 -30.51 34.00
CA LYS A 139 5.98 -30.33 32.59
C LYS A 139 4.88 -31.33 32.20
N SER A 140 3.80 -30.84 31.59
CA SER A 140 2.75 -31.71 31.05
C SER A 140 3.35 -32.70 30.05
N VAL A 141 2.97 -33.98 30.18
CA VAL A 141 3.37 -35.07 29.27
C VAL A 141 2.59 -34.97 27.95
N GLU A 142 1.40 -34.38 28.00
CA GLU A 142 0.57 -34.04 26.84
C GLU A 142 0.72 -32.54 26.57
N LYS A 143 1.30 -32.16 25.43
CA LYS A 143 1.31 -30.76 25.00
C LYS A 143 -0.10 -30.43 24.51
N PRO A 144 -0.87 -29.58 25.22
CA PRO A 144 -2.14 -29.14 24.67
C PRO A 144 -1.84 -28.27 23.43
N THR A 145 -2.82 -28.10 22.54
CA THR A 145 -2.65 -27.34 21.28
C THR A 145 -2.04 -25.96 21.55
N PRO A 146 -0.78 -25.70 21.14
CA PRO A 146 -0.13 -24.44 21.46
C PRO A 146 -0.82 -23.30 20.71
N VAL A 147 -0.93 -22.16 21.41
CA VAL A 147 -1.48 -20.94 20.88
C VAL A 147 -0.35 -19.93 20.77
N TYR A 148 -0.13 -19.41 19.58
CA TYR A 148 0.91 -18.43 19.27
C TYR A 148 0.28 -17.06 19.02
N GLN A 149 0.89 -16.01 19.56
CA GLN A 149 0.70 -14.65 19.09
C GLN A 149 1.85 -14.32 18.15
N ILE A 150 1.53 -13.91 16.92
CA ILE A 150 2.49 -13.62 15.87
C ILE A 150 2.32 -12.16 15.47
N THR A 151 3.31 -11.34 15.79
CA THR A 151 3.37 -9.94 15.35
C THR A 151 4.36 -9.83 14.20
N THR A 152 3.91 -9.38 13.04
CA THR A 152 4.74 -9.15 11.87
C THR A 152 4.75 -7.69 11.47
N TYR A 153 5.83 -7.29 10.83
CA TYR A 153 6.04 -5.97 10.26
C TYR A 153 6.66 -6.08 8.89
N ALA A 154 6.14 -5.35 7.91
CA ALA A 154 6.76 -5.26 6.59
C ALA A 154 6.57 -3.88 5.96
N GLY A 155 7.54 -3.48 5.15
CA GLY A 155 7.42 -2.36 4.20
C GLY A 155 6.84 -2.81 2.85
N ASP A 156 6.49 -1.84 2.00
CA ASP A 156 6.15 -2.10 0.59
C ASP A 156 7.34 -2.62 -0.21
N THR A 157 8.57 -2.21 0.14
CA THR A 157 9.83 -2.71 -0.42
C THR A 157 10.84 -3.08 0.67
N THR A 158 11.97 -3.68 0.30
CA THR A 158 12.97 -4.25 1.22
C THR A 158 14.14 -3.32 1.57
N SER A 159 14.26 -2.14 0.95
CA SER A 159 15.34 -1.17 1.20
C SER A 159 14.84 0.26 1.35
N ASP A 160 13.88 0.67 0.51
CA ASP A 160 13.41 2.05 0.39
C ASP A 160 11.89 2.09 0.51
N ALA A 161 11.39 1.53 1.61
CA ALA A 161 9.94 1.46 1.83
C ALA A 161 9.36 2.87 2.01
N THR A 162 8.25 3.14 1.35
CA THR A 162 7.47 4.38 1.48
C THR A 162 6.21 4.18 2.31
N SER A 163 5.81 2.92 2.50
CA SER A 163 4.68 2.49 3.30
C SER A 163 5.06 1.30 4.18
N ARG A 164 4.35 1.12 5.29
CA ARG A 164 4.56 0.01 6.22
C ARG A 164 3.24 -0.50 6.77
N ALA A 165 3.20 -1.78 7.07
CA ALA A 165 2.09 -2.43 7.75
C ALA A 165 2.63 -3.33 8.85
N ALA A 166 1.84 -3.49 9.90
CA ALA A 166 2.05 -4.49 10.91
C ALA A 166 0.78 -5.29 11.10
N ILE A 167 0.91 -6.59 11.33
CA ILE A 167 -0.18 -7.50 11.58
C ILE A 167 0.11 -8.21 12.90
N ASP A 168 -0.87 -8.27 13.78
CA ASP A 168 -0.81 -9.07 15.00
C ASP A 168 -1.93 -10.10 14.93
N THR A 169 -1.56 -11.39 14.88
CA THR A 169 -2.52 -12.50 14.83
C THR A 169 -2.34 -13.43 16.00
N VAL A 170 -3.41 -14.14 16.34
CA VAL A 170 -3.37 -15.29 17.25
C VAL A 170 -3.62 -16.53 16.40
N PHE A 171 -2.68 -17.46 16.43
CA PHE A 171 -2.67 -18.69 15.66
C PHE A 171 -2.67 -19.89 16.61
N LYS A 172 -3.65 -20.78 16.44
CA LYS A 172 -3.80 -22.00 17.24
C LYS A 172 -3.61 -23.21 16.33
N LEU A 173 -2.78 -24.17 16.77
CA LEU A 173 -2.57 -25.46 16.10
C LEU A 173 -3.65 -26.48 16.43
#